data_AF-A0A3A8MLS5-F1
#
_entry.id   AF-A0A3A8MLS5-F1
#
_cell.length_a   1.000
_cell.length_b   1.000
_cell.length_c   1.000
_cell.angle_alpha   90.00
_cell.angle_beta   90.00
_cell.angle_gamma   90.00
#
_symmetry.space_group_name_H-M   'P 1'
#
loop_
_entity.id
_entity.type
_entity.pdbx_description
1 polymer ?
#
loop_
_entity_poly.entity_id
_entity_poly.type
_entity_poly.pdbx_seq_one_letter_code
_entity_poly.pdbx_strand_id
1 'polypeptide(L)'
;ADTYAPLPLEGQDVTLLSQQKFTDRDDLDRALFPLLETLARPRIASGEPPKVERGLYYLRRAEKLSGITEEQRRSLQSMLTDVAFYQARQKLEDARRLVSEGLAQLKLAAETENRHARAANQMLTNVGPAARALEESLRRAVHTESA
;
A
#
# COMPACT_ATOMS: atom_id res chain seq x y z
N ALA A 1 -12.02 10.96 -15.87
CA ALA A 1 -13.44 10.81 -16.19
C ALA A 1 -14.23 10.01 -15.12
N ASP A 2 -13.57 9.28 -14.19
CA ASP A 2 -14.29 8.32 -13.32
C ASP A 2 -14.71 8.82 -11.92
N THR A 3 -14.76 10.14 -11.68
CA THR A 3 -15.07 10.69 -10.35
C THR A 3 -16.40 10.16 -9.79
N TYR A 4 -17.41 10.04 -10.66
CA TYR A 4 -18.76 9.58 -10.31
C TYR A 4 -19.12 8.21 -10.94
N ALA A 5 -18.13 7.40 -11.29
CA ALA A 5 -18.38 6.05 -11.81
C ALA A 5 -19.10 5.18 -10.75
N PRO A 6 -19.77 4.07 -11.12
CA PRO A 6 -20.43 3.19 -10.16
C PRO A 6 -19.49 2.76 -9.02
N LEU A 7 -19.98 2.85 -7.78
CA LEU A 7 -19.25 2.47 -6.57
C LEU A 7 -19.78 1.12 -6.06
N PRO A 8 -18.93 0.10 -5.87
CA PRO A 8 -19.34 -1.07 -5.11
C PRO A 8 -19.56 -0.64 -3.65
N LEU A 9 -20.80 -0.73 -3.18
CA LEU A 9 -21.18 -0.25 -1.84
C LEU A 9 -20.83 -1.24 -0.74
N GLU A 10 -20.47 -2.48 -1.08
CA GLU A 10 -20.02 -3.52 -0.15
C GLU A 10 -20.92 -3.66 1.11
N GLY A 11 -22.24 -3.54 0.91
CA GLY A 11 -23.24 -3.65 1.98
C GLY A 11 -23.49 -2.38 2.79
N GLN A 12 -22.91 -1.23 2.41
CA GLN A 12 -23.19 0.06 3.03
C GLN A 12 -24.59 0.56 2.67
N ASP A 13 -25.30 1.06 3.68
CA ASP A 13 -26.58 1.74 3.49
C ASP A 13 -26.34 3.16 2.95
N VAL A 14 -26.83 3.42 1.75
CA VAL A 14 -26.75 4.73 1.08
C VAL A 14 -28.13 5.38 0.94
N THR A 15 -29.14 4.88 1.64
CA THR A 15 -30.53 5.33 1.53
C THR A 15 -30.63 6.85 1.72
N LEU A 16 -29.95 7.39 2.75
CA LEU A 16 -29.93 8.83 3.01
C LEU A 16 -29.31 9.64 1.86
N LEU A 17 -28.18 9.19 1.30
CA LEU A 17 -27.54 9.84 0.16
C LEU A 17 -28.41 9.81 -1.10
N SER A 18 -29.16 8.73 -1.30
CA SER A 18 -30.05 8.56 -2.47
C SER A 18 -31.32 9.41 -2.41
N GLN A 19 -31.75 9.78 -1.20
CA GLN A 19 -32.96 10.57 -0.97
C GLN A 19 -32.68 12.08 -0.92
N GLN A 20 -31.41 12.47 -0.75
CA GLN A 20 -31.00 13.85 -0.67
C GLN A 20 -30.91 14.49 -2.08
N LYS A 21 -31.38 15.73 -2.18
CA LYS A 21 -31.14 16.59 -3.34
C LYS A 21 -29.94 17.47 -3.04
N PHE A 22 -29.00 17.52 -3.98
CA PHE A 22 -27.82 18.36 -3.89
C PHE A 22 -28.02 19.59 -4.76
N THR A 23 -27.70 20.76 -4.21
CA THR A 23 -27.94 22.03 -4.91
C THR A 23 -26.83 22.34 -5.91
N ASP A 24 -25.62 21.89 -5.62
CA ASP A 24 -24.45 22.01 -6.47
C ASP A 24 -23.52 20.79 -6.34
N ARG A 25 -22.43 20.82 -7.10
CA ARG A 25 -21.44 19.74 -7.13
C ARG A 25 -20.67 19.62 -5.81
N ASP A 26 -20.41 20.73 -5.13
CA ASP A 26 -19.63 20.73 -3.92
C ASP A 26 -20.41 20.11 -2.75
N ASP A 27 -21.71 20.39 -2.68
CA ASP A 27 -22.67 19.78 -1.76
C ASP A 27 -22.71 18.26 -1.94
N LEU A 28 -22.74 17.78 -3.19
CA LEU A 28 -22.63 16.35 -3.50
C LEU A 28 -21.27 15.78 -3.08
N ASP A 29 -20.17 16.44 -3.41
CA ASP A 29 -18.81 15.99 -3.08
C ASP A 29 -18.64 15.84 -1.55
N ARG A 30 -19.13 16.82 -0.77
CA ARG A 30 -19.10 16.78 0.70
C ARG A 30 -19.93 15.64 1.28
N ALA A 31 -21.06 15.31 0.67
CA ALA A 31 -21.91 14.21 1.12
C ALA A 31 -21.36 12.83 0.71
N LEU A 32 -20.70 12.73 -0.44
CA LEU A 32 -20.06 11.49 -0.90
C LEU A 32 -18.81 11.13 -0.09
N PHE A 33 -18.07 12.13 0.39
CA PHE A 33 -16.80 11.89 1.08
C PHE A 33 -16.92 10.96 2.31
N PRO A 34 -17.85 11.15 3.27
CA PRO A 34 -18.02 10.26 4.43
C PRO A 34 -18.27 8.79 4.06
N LEU A 35 -18.97 8.54 2.95
CA LEU A 35 -19.19 7.18 2.45
C LEU A 35 -17.88 6.56 1.97
N LEU A 36 -17.12 7.29 1.15
CA LEU A 36 -15.81 6.82 0.66
C LEU A 36 -14.84 6.59 1.81
N GLU A 37 -14.87 7.46 2.83
CA GLU A 37 -14.07 7.32 4.04
C GLU A 37 -14.44 6.06 4.83
N THR A 38 -15.74 5.80 5.03
CA THR A 38 -16.23 4.61 5.74
C THR A 38 -15.89 3.31 5.00
N LEU A 39 -15.87 3.36 3.66
CA LEU A 39 -15.39 2.25 2.83
C LEU A 39 -13.85 2.12 2.89
N ALA A 40 -13.10 3.22 2.89
CA ALA A 40 -11.64 3.15 2.86
C ALA A 40 -11.02 2.76 4.22
N ARG A 41 -11.45 3.40 5.30
CA ARG A 41 -10.82 3.37 6.63
C ARG A 41 -10.58 1.95 7.18
N PRO A 42 -11.56 1.04 7.27
CA PRO A 42 -11.33 -0.30 7.82
C PRO A 42 -10.39 -1.15 6.95
N ARG A 43 -10.36 -0.90 5.64
CA ARG A 43 -9.50 -1.60 4.70
C ARG A 43 -8.04 -1.17 4.85
N ILE A 44 -7.81 0.14 5.02
CA ILE A 44 -6.49 0.70 5.26
C ILE A 44 -5.97 0.28 6.63
N ALA A 45 -6.79 0.41 7.67
CA ALA A 45 -6.43 0.05 9.04
C ALA A 45 -6.08 -1.43 9.21
N SER A 46 -6.54 -2.31 8.32
CA SER A 46 -6.18 -3.72 8.35
C SER A 46 -4.68 -3.98 8.08
N GLY A 47 -4.00 -3.08 7.36
CA GLY A 47 -2.60 -3.24 6.95
C GLY A 47 -2.34 -4.40 5.97
N GLU A 48 -3.35 -5.20 5.64
CA GLU A 48 -3.23 -6.33 4.71
C GLU A 48 -3.15 -5.81 3.27
N PRO A 49 -2.12 -6.16 2.48
CA PRO A 49 -1.94 -5.62 1.13
C PRO A 49 -3.19 -5.65 0.23
N PRO A 50 -3.93 -6.77 0.08
CA PRO A 50 -5.10 -6.79 -0.79
C PRO A 50 -6.26 -5.92 -0.27
N LYS A 51 -6.36 -5.71 1.05
CA LYS A 51 -7.37 -4.82 1.63
C LYS A 51 -6.94 -3.35 1.47
N VAL A 52 -5.68 -3.03 1.74
CA VAL A 52 -5.12 -1.68 1.56
C VAL A 52 -5.30 -1.20 0.11
N GLU A 53 -5.04 -2.06 -0.88
CA GLU A 53 -5.28 -1.73 -2.30
C GLU A 53 -6.75 -1.40 -2.61
N ARG A 54 -7.68 -2.16 -2.02
CA ARG A 54 -9.13 -1.85 -2.12
C ARG A 54 -9.48 -0.56 -1.41
N GLY A 55 -8.88 -0.26 -0.26
CA GLY A 55 -9.04 1.02 0.43
C GLY A 55 -8.56 2.20 -0.43
N LEU A 56 -7.40 2.06 -1.07
CA LEU A 56 -6.82 3.05 -1.97
C LEU A 56 -7.73 3.36 -3.17
N TYR A 57 -8.48 2.38 -3.67
CA TYR A 57 -9.47 2.61 -4.72
C TYR A 57 -10.50 3.68 -4.32
N TYR A 58 -11.02 3.62 -3.09
CA TYR A 58 -11.96 4.61 -2.57
C TYR A 58 -11.30 5.96 -2.31
N LEU A 59 -10.05 5.98 -1.80
CA LEU A 59 -9.30 7.23 -1.61
C LEU A 59 -9.04 7.95 -2.94
N ARG A 60 -8.65 7.23 -4.00
CA ARG A 60 -8.43 7.83 -5.33
C ARG A 60 -9.67 8.47 -5.93
N ARG A 61 -10.85 8.06 -5.47
CA ARG A 61 -12.12 8.71 -5.83
C ARG A 61 -12.35 9.94 -4.96
N ALA A 62 -12.08 9.84 -3.66
CA ALA A 62 -12.15 10.97 -2.74
C ALA A 62 -11.19 12.12 -3.15
N GLU A 63 -10.01 11.80 -3.66
CA GLU A 63 -9.04 12.78 -4.23
C GLU A 63 -9.61 13.58 -5.40
N LYS A 64 -10.59 13.03 -6.12
CA LYS A 64 -11.23 13.69 -7.27
C LYS A 64 -12.42 14.58 -6.85
N LEU A 65 -12.82 14.57 -5.59
CA LEU A 65 -13.88 15.41 -5.04
C LEU A 65 -13.29 16.79 -4.71
N SER A 66 -13.50 17.76 -5.58
CA SER A 66 -12.92 19.11 -5.43
C SER A 66 -13.65 19.95 -4.39
N GLY A 67 -14.94 19.67 -4.15
CA GLY A 67 -15.80 20.46 -3.26
C GLY A 67 -15.73 20.13 -1.77
N ILE A 68 -14.86 19.18 -1.37
CA ILE A 68 -14.74 18.73 0.03
C ILE A 68 -14.20 19.83 0.94
N THR A 69 -14.57 19.76 2.23
CA THR A 69 -14.13 20.73 3.24
C THR A 69 -12.66 20.52 3.61
N GLU A 70 -12.04 21.52 4.26
CA GLU A 70 -10.67 21.39 4.80
C GLU A 70 -10.53 20.26 5.82
N GLU A 71 -11.57 19.97 6.58
CA GLU A 71 -11.59 18.85 7.51
C GLU A 71 -11.57 17.50 6.78
N GLN A 72 -12.41 17.36 5.74
CA GLN A 72 -12.44 16.18 4.89
C GLN A 72 -11.11 15.99 4.15
N ARG A 73 -10.51 17.08 3.66
CA ARG A 73 -9.18 17.04 3.03
C ARG A 73 -8.09 16.58 4.01
N ARG A 74 -8.13 17.04 5.26
CA ARG A 74 -7.21 16.55 6.31
C ARG A 74 -7.41 15.06 6.60
N SER A 75 -8.66 14.60 6.69
CA SER A 75 -8.93 13.16 6.85
C SER A 75 -8.39 12.33 5.67
N LEU A 76 -8.62 12.80 4.44
CA LEU A 76 -8.07 12.17 3.24
C LEU A 76 -6.55 12.06 3.27
N GLN A 77 -5.86 13.15 3.61
CA GLN A 77 -4.40 13.18 3.70
C GLN A 77 -3.86 12.24 4.77
N SER A 78 -4.54 12.13 5.92
CA SER A 78 -4.20 11.16 6.96
C SER A 78 -4.25 9.73 6.39
N MET A 79 -5.37 9.37 5.75
CA MET A 79 -5.52 8.02 5.19
C MET A 79 -4.54 7.73 4.04
N LEU A 80 -4.20 8.72 3.20
CA LEU A 80 -3.18 8.57 2.17
C LEU A 80 -1.79 8.33 2.76
N THR A 81 -1.48 8.97 3.89
CA THR A 81 -0.22 8.76 4.61
C THR A 81 -0.14 7.34 5.17
N ASP A 82 -1.23 6.84 5.77
CA ASP A 82 -1.31 5.46 6.24
C ASP A 82 -1.09 4.46 5.09
N VAL A 83 -1.73 4.68 3.94
CA VAL A 83 -1.53 3.85 2.74
C VAL A 83 -0.08 3.89 2.28
N ALA A 84 0.54 5.08 2.23
CA ALA A 84 1.93 5.22 1.82
C ALA A 84 2.87 4.43 2.74
N PHE A 85 2.62 4.46 4.05
CA PHE A 85 3.35 3.67 5.03
C PHE A 85 3.23 2.16 4.75
N TYR A 86 2.02 1.63 4.62
CA TYR A 86 1.82 0.20 4.35
C TYR A 86 2.44 -0.24 3.03
N GLN A 87 2.34 0.59 1.98
CA GLN A 87 2.96 0.30 0.69
C GLN A 87 4.50 0.31 0.76
N ALA A 88 5.09 1.25 1.49
CA ALA A 88 6.53 1.30 1.70
C ALA A 88 7.00 0.04 2.43
N ARG A 89 6.31 -0.35 3.50
CA ARG A 89 6.59 -1.57 4.25
C ARG A 89 6.51 -2.83 3.37
N GLN A 90 5.46 -2.96 2.56
CA GLN A 90 5.32 -4.08 1.63
C GLN A 90 6.47 -4.14 0.62
N LYS A 91 6.83 -3.00 0.00
CA LYS A 91 7.95 -2.93 -0.94
C LYS A 91 9.29 -3.33 -0.32
N LEU A 92 9.52 -2.94 0.93
CA LEU A 92 10.74 -3.32 1.66
C LEU A 92 10.78 -4.82 1.94
N GLU A 93 9.66 -5.44 2.34
CA GLU A 93 9.58 -6.89 2.54
C GLU A 93 9.74 -7.66 1.22
N ASP A 94 9.17 -7.19 0.12
CA ASP A 94 9.35 -7.81 -1.19
C ASP A 94 10.81 -7.70 -1.67
N ALA A 95 11.43 -6.53 -1.49
CA ALA A 95 12.86 -6.35 -1.77
C ALA A 95 13.73 -7.31 -0.94
N ARG A 96 13.40 -7.49 0.35
CA ARG A 96 14.08 -8.45 1.23
C ARG A 96 14.02 -9.87 0.67
N ARG A 97 12.83 -10.32 0.23
CA ARG A 97 12.64 -11.66 -0.34
C ARG A 97 13.43 -11.84 -1.63
N LEU A 98 13.35 -10.88 -2.55
CA LEU A 98 14.07 -10.92 -3.83
C LEU A 98 15.60 -10.98 -3.63
N VAL A 99 16.13 -10.20 -2.67
CA VAL A 99 17.55 -10.24 -2.32
C VAL A 99 17.93 -11.62 -1.77
N SER A 100 17.12 -12.18 -0.87
CA SER A 100 17.37 -13.50 -0.27
C SER A 100 17.37 -14.61 -1.32
N GLU A 101 16.39 -14.60 -2.21
CA GLU A 101 16.28 -15.54 -3.34
C GLU A 101 17.49 -15.42 -4.28
N GLY A 102 17.89 -14.20 -4.64
CA GLY A 102 19.07 -13.95 -5.45
C GLY A 102 20.35 -14.48 -4.82
N LEU A 103 20.54 -14.28 -3.51
CA LEU A 103 21.69 -14.84 -2.79
C LEU A 103 21.66 -16.38 -2.76
N ALA A 104 20.49 -16.99 -2.60
CA ALA A 104 20.37 -18.45 -2.64
C ALA A 104 20.74 -19.00 -4.03
N GLN A 105 20.28 -18.37 -5.11
CA GLN A 105 20.65 -18.75 -6.48
C GLN A 105 22.14 -18.57 -6.76
N LEU A 106 22.77 -17.50 -6.26
CA LEU A 106 24.22 -17.31 -6.37
C LEU A 106 25.00 -18.40 -5.62
N LYS A 107 24.54 -18.85 -4.45
CA LYS A 107 25.17 -19.96 -3.73
C LYS A 107 25.12 -21.26 -4.54
N LEU A 108 23.98 -21.60 -5.11
CA LEU A 108 23.84 -22.76 -5.99
C LEU A 108 24.78 -22.68 -7.20
N ALA A 109 24.90 -21.51 -7.82
CA ALA A 109 25.80 -21.28 -8.94
C ALA A 109 27.29 -21.34 -8.53
N ALA A 110 27.62 -20.94 -7.30
CA ALA A 110 28.98 -20.96 -6.75
C ALA A 110 29.44 -22.38 -6.33
N GLU A 111 28.50 -23.23 -5.90
CA GLU A 111 28.76 -24.62 -5.47
C GLU A 111 28.89 -25.60 -6.64
N THR A 112 28.48 -25.21 -7.84
CA THR A 112 28.57 -26.04 -9.05
C THR A 112 29.88 -25.77 -9.79
N GLU A 113 30.57 -26.82 -10.29
CA GLU A 113 31.79 -26.66 -11.10
C GLU A 113 31.47 -26.20 -12.53
N ASN A 114 30.95 -24.98 -12.67
CA ASN A 114 30.60 -24.40 -13.97
C ASN A 114 31.35 -23.07 -14.21
N ARG A 115 31.26 -22.57 -15.45
CA ARG A 115 31.92 -21.31 -15.88
C ARG A 115 31.46 -20.06 -15.09
N HIS A 116 30.32 -20.13 -14.41
CA HIS A 116 29.73 -19.01 -13.66
C HIS A 116 30.10 -19.04 -12.16
N ALA A 117 30.67 -20.13 -11.65
CA ALA A 117 30.96 -20.30 -10.23
C ALA A 117 31.91 -19.25 -9.66
N ARG A 118 32.96 -18.87 -10.42
CA ARG A 118 33.89 -17.81 -10.00
C ARG A 118 33.19 -16.45 -9.89
N ALA A 119 32.37 -16.11 -10.88
CA ALA A 119 31.61 -14.85 -10.89
C ALA A 119 30.58 -14.83 -9.75
N ALA A 120 29.88 -15.95 -9.52
CA ALA A 120 28.92 -16.08 -8.42
C ALA A 120 29.58 -15.92 -7.04
N ASN A 121 30.74 -16.56 -6.83
CA ASN A 121 31.54 -16.37 -5.61
C ASN A 121 31.96 -14.90 -5.42
N GLN A 122 32.43 -14.24 -6.47
CA GLN A 122 32.82 -12.82 -6.39
C GLN A 122 31.62 -11.92 -6.04
N MET A 123 30.45 -12.17 -6.63
CA MET A 123 29.22 -11.45 -6.29
C MET A 123 28.79 -11.71 -4.84
N LEU A 124 28.87 -12.95 -4.36
CA LEU A 124 28.57 -13.30 -2.97
C LEU A 124 29.50 -12.59 -1.98
N THR A 125 30.79 -12.49 -2.29
CA THR A 125 31.76 -11.74 -1.46
C THR A 125 31.43 -10.26 -1.41
N ASN A 126 31.09 -9.65 -2.56
CA ASN A 126 30.87 -8.21 -2.65
C ASN A 126 29.52 -7.77 -2.05
N VAL A 127 28.44 -8.50 -2.33
CA VAL A 127 27.07 -8.09 -1.99
C VAL A 127 26.53 -8.81 -0.76
N GLY A 128 27.01 -10.02 -0.48
CA GLY A 128 26.49 -10.87 0.59
C GLY A 128 26.44 -10.21 1.97
N PRO A 129 27.50 -9.53 2.45
CA PRO A 129 27.49 -8.88 3.76
C PRO A 129 26.44 -7.77 3.87
N ALA A 130 26.37 -6.88 2.87
CA ALA A 130 25.43 -5.76 2.85
C ALA A 130 23.98 -6.24 2.74
N ALA A 131 23.73 -7.26 1.91
CA ALA A 131 22.42 -7.87 1.76
C ALA A 131 21.93 -8.52 3.07
N ARG A 132 22.78 -9.26 3.78
CA ARG A 132 22.44 -9.84 5.09
C ARG A 132 22.18 -8.78 6.15
N ALA A 133 22.97 -7.71 6.17
CA ALA A 133 22.76 -6.59 7.09
C ALA A 133 21.41 -5.92 6.84
N LEU A 134 21.05 -5.69 5.57
CA LEU A 134 19.76 -5.15 5.18
C LEU A 134 18.61 -6.09 5.58
N GLU A 135 18.72 -7.39 5.31
CA GLU A 135 17.71 -8.38 5.71
C GLU A 135 17.43 -8.36 7.21
N GLU A 136 18.49 -8.29 8.02
CA GLU A 136 18.39 -8.23 9.48
C GLU A 136 17.76 -6.92 9.96
N SER A 137 18.16 -5.77 9.39
CA SER A 137 17.55 -4.47 9.68
C SER A 137 16.05 -4.47 9.37
N LEU A 138 15.64 -5.02 8.22
CA LEU A 138 14.23 -5.10 7.83
C LEU A 138 13.44 -6.04 8.73
N ARG A 139 14.01 -7.20 9.08
CA ARG A 139 13.39 -8.15 10.01
C ARG A 139 13.14 -7.50 11.38
N ARG A 140 14.13 -6.75 11.90
CA ARG A 140 13.99 -6.03 13.18
C ARG A 140 12.90 -4.98 13.11
N ALA A 141 12.88 -4.15 12.06
CA ALA A 141 11.89 -3.11 11.88
C ALA A 141 10.45 -3.67 11.95
N VAL A 142 10.19 -4.79 11.28
CA VAL A 142 8.88 -5.48 11.31
C VAL A 142 8.53 -5.99 12.71
N HIS A 143 9.50 -6.54 13.46
CA HIS A 143 9.25 -7.05 14.81
C HIS A 143 9.06 -5.94 15.86
N THR A 144 9.78 -4.83 15.76
CA THR A 144 9.62 -3.69 16.69
C THR A 144 8.29 -2.96 16.54
N GLU A 145 7.65 -3.02 15.37
CA GLU A 145 6.32 -2.43 15.14
C GLU A 145 5.16 -3.37 15.51
N SER A 146 5.43 -4.62 15.89
CA SER A 146 4.41 -5.61 16.28
C SER A 146 4.24 -5.73 17.81
N ALA A 147 4.94 -4.89 18.58
CA ALA A 147 4.91 -4.81 20.05
C ALA A 147 4.32 -3.48 20.50
#